data_AF-A0A1E5GEK9-F1
#
_entry.id   AF-A0A1E5GEK9-F1
#
_cell.length_a   1.000
_cell.length_b   1.000
_cell.length_c   1.000
_cell.angle_alpha   90.00
_cell.angle_beta   90.00
_cell.angle_gamma   90.00
#
_symmetry.space_group_name_H-M   'P 1'
#
loop_
_entity.id
_entity.type
_entity.pdbx_description
1 polymer ?
#
loop_
_entity_poly.entity_id
_entity_poly.type
_entity_poly.pdbx_seq_one_letter_code
_entity_poly.pdbx_strand_id
1 'polypeptide(L)'
;MFEYLDRFLVDADHKAIYVLTLICVAMIIDFLSGSLAAKINPKINFLSKVGINGILRKVASMVLLMFFIPLAPLIPGGAGVGLIYVLYVGYLLMELKSILENYKKMGIGTELFEDFIKSIKNGKEDE
;
A
#
# COMPACT_ATOMS: atom_id res chain seq x y z
N MET A 1 0.14 22.02 9.65
CA MET A 1 -0.15 20.72 9.01
C MET A 1 1.13 20.12 8.43
N PHE A 2 1.82 20.79 7.50
CA PHE A 2 3.11 20.32 6.97
C PHE A 2 4.22 20.21 8.04
N GLU A 3 4.38 21.19 8.93
CA GLU A 3 5.32 21.07 10.07
C GLU A 3 5.01 19.91 11.04
N TYR A 4 3.73 19.50 11.12
CA TYR A 4 3.33 18.35 11.94
C TYR A 4 3.73 17.03 11.25
N LEU A 5 3.70 16.99 9.92
CA LEU A 5 4.17 15.87 9.11
C LEU A 5 5.71 15.78 9.12
N ASP A 6 6.41 16.91 9.12
CA ASP A 6 7.88 16.95 9.16
C ASP A 6 8.46 16.37 10.45
N ARG A 7 7.75 16.47 11.57
CA ARG A 7 8.17 15.83 12.84
C ARG A 7 8.20 14.31 12.76
N PHE A 8 7.38 13.70 11.90
CA PHE A 8 7.43 12.25 11.66
C PHE A 8 8.60 11.83 10.74
N LEU A 9 9.31 12.78 10.14
CA LEU A 9 10.45 12.53 9.27
C LEU A 9 11.80 12.70 9.99
N VAL A 10 11.81 12.98 11.30
CA VAL A 10 13.03 13.29 12.06
C VAL A 10 13.86 12.04 12.34
N ASP A 11 13.25 10.94 12.78
CA ASP A 11 13.96 9.68 13.03
C ASP A 11 13.48 8.54 12.13
N ALA A 12 14.36 7.57 11.87
CA ALA A 12 14.07 6.39 11.02
C ALA A 12 12.84 5.61 11.49
N ASP A 13 12.64 5.47 12.79
CA ASP A 13 11.50 4.78 13.38
C ASP A 13 10.19 5.54 13.13
N HIS A 14 10.23 6.88 13.20
CA HIS A 14 9.07 7.73 12.90
C HIS A 14 8.72 7.68 11.41
N LYS A 15 9.71 7.58 10.52
CA LYS A 15 9.49 7.39 9.07
C LYS A 15 8.81 6.06 8.76
N ALA A 16 9.21 4.97 9.42
CA ALA A 16 8.56 3.67 9.25
C ALA A 16 7.07 3.73 9.64
N ILE A 17 6.76 4.33 10.78
CA ILE A 17 5.39 4.53 11.26
C ILE A 17 4.58 5.42 10.31
N TYR A 18 5.20 6.47 9.76
CA TYR A 18 4.58 7.32 8.76
C TYR A 18 4.17 6.55 7.50
N VAL A 19 5.07 5.74 6.93
CA VAL A 19 4.74 4.92 5.74
C VAL A 19 3.70 3.86 6.08
N LEU A 20 3.74 3.26 7.28
CA LEU A 20 2.72 2.32 7.74
C LEU A 20 1.33 2.98 7.82
N THR A 21 1.26 4.25 8.22
CA THR A 21 0.02 5.03 8.25
C THR A 21 -0.53 5.24 6.84
N LEU A 22 0.32 5.55 5.85
CA LEU A 22 -0.08 5.66 4.45
C LEU A 22 -0.60 4.32 3.91
N ILE A 23 0.05 3.20 4.28
CA ILE A 23 -0.40 1.86 3.93
C ILE A 23 -1.80 1.59 4.50
N CYS A 24 -2.05 1.94 5.76
CA CYS A 24 -3.38 1.82 6.37
C CYS A 24 -4.45 2.60 5.61
N VAL A 25 -4.17 3.85 5.24
CA VAL A 25 -5.09 4.67 4.44
C VAL A 25 -5.35 4.02 3.07
N ALA A 26 -4.29 3.57 2.39
CA ALA A 26 -4.42 2.88 1.10
C ALA A 26 -5.27 1.61 1.22
N MET A 27 -5.08 0.81 2.27
CA MET A 27 -5.88 -0.40 2.51
C MET A 27 -7.36 -0.11 2.73
N ILE A 28 -7.70 0.98 3.41
CA ILE A 28 -9.09 1.41 3.59
C ILE A 28 -9.71 1.80 2.25
N ILE A 29 -9.00 2.61 1.45
CA ILE A 29 -9.46 3.01 0.12
C ILE A 29 -9.62 1.79 -0.79
N ASP A 30 -8.68 0.85 -0.76
CA ASP A 30 -8.75 -0.41 -1.52
C ASP A 30 -9.97 -1.24 -1.12
N PHE A 31 -10.22 -1.40 0.17
CA PHE A 31 -11.39 -2.16 0.64
C PHE A 31 -12.71 -1.51 0.21
N LEU A 32 -12.82 -0.19 0.36
CA LEU A 32 -14.02 0.56 -0.05
C LEU A 32 -14.21 0.50 -1.57
N SER A 33 -13.16 0.76 -2.35
CA SER A 33 -13.21 0.71 -3.81
C SER A 33 -13.52 -0.70 -4.33
N GLY A 34 -12.96 -1.75 -3.72
CA GLY A 34 -13.27 -3.13 -4.07
C GLY A 34 -14.72 -3.52 -3.76
N SER A 35 -15.24 -3.05 -2.63
CA SER A 35 -16.64 -3.25 -2.24
C SER A 35 -17.60 -2.53 -3.19
N LEU A 36 -17.28 -1.30 -3.61
CA LEU A 36 -18.05 -0.54 -4.58
C LEU A 36 -17.99 -1.17 -5.97
N ALA A 37 -16.80 -1.54 -6.44
CA ALA A 37 -16.60 -2.15 -7.76
C ALA A 37 -17.45 -3.39 -7.96
N ALA A 38 -17.55 -4.23 -6.94
CA ALA A 38 -18.32 -5.44 -7.04
C ALA A 38 -19.84 -5.24 -6.82
N LYS A 39 -20.26 -4.13 -6.20
CA LYS A 39 -21.68 -3.74 -6.16
C LYS A 39 -22.14 -3.17 -7.52
N ILE A 40 -21.26 -2.45 -8.21
CA ILE A 40 -21.57 -1.79 -9.49
C ILE A 40 -21.46 -2.77 -10.66
N ASN A 41 -20.54 -3.73 -10.60
CA ASN A 41 -20.29 -4.64 -11.71
C ASN A 41 -21.11 -5.95 -11.54
N PRO A 42 -22.19 -6.17 -12.30
CA PRO A 42 -23.07 -7.34 -12.14
C PRO A 42 -22.40 -8.67 -12.46
N LYS A 43 -21.18 -8.65 -13.02
CA LYS A 43 -20.35 -9.85 -13.26
C LYS A 43 -19.61 -10.33 -11.99
N ILE A 44 -19.56 -9.52 -10.93
CA ILE A 44 -18.86 -9.85 -9.69
C ILE A 44 -19.88 -10.29 -8.64
N ASN A 45 -19.95 -11.59 -8.38
CA ASN A 45 -20.75 -12.10 -7.26
C ASN A 45 -20.05 -11.77 -5.94
N PHE A 46 -20.64 -10.90 -5.12
CA PHE A 46 -20.13 -10.60 -3.78
C PHE A 46 -20.37 -11.79 -2.85
N LEU A 47 -19.49 -12.78 -2.92
CA LEU A 47 -19.49 -13.90 -2.00
C LEU A 47 -18.79 -13.47 -0.71
N SER A 48 -19.48 -13.59 0.42
CA SER A 48 -18.96 -13.22 1.76
C SER A 48 -17.56 -13.80 2.04
N LYS A 49 -17.28 -15.03 1.57
CA LYS A 49 -15.96 -15.69 1.69
C LYS A 49 -14.83 -14.92 1.01
N VAL A 50 -15.09 -14.29 -0.14
CA VAL A 50 -14.08 -13.51 -0.89
C VAL A 50 -13.76 -12.22 -0.14
N GLY A 51 -14.79 -11.54 0.40
CA GLY A 51 -14.62 -10.34 1.22
C GLY A 51 -13.81 -10.61 2.49
N ILE A 52 -14.14 -11.70 3.21
CA ILE A 52 -13.43 -12.10 4.43
C ILE A 52 -11.96 -12.44 4.13
N ASN A 53 -11.69 -13.20 3.06
CA ASN A 53 -10.30 -13.49 2.67
C ASN A 53 -9.50 -12.23 2.32
N GLY A 54 -10.16 -11.23 1.70
CA GLY A 54 -9.54 -9.94 1.42
C GLY A 54 -9.12 -9.20 2.69
N ILE A 55 -10.00 -9.15 3.69
CA ILE A 55 -9.70 -8.54 4.99
C ILE A 55 -8.61 -9.32 5.74
N LEU A 56 -8.71 -10.66 5.78
CA LEU A 56 -7.72 -11.50 6.46
C LEU A 56 -6.33 -11.32 5.86
N ARG A 57 -6.23 -11.19 4.54
CA ARG A 57 -4.96 -10.88 3.85
C ARG A 57 -4.38 -9.54 4.32
N LYS A 58 -5.19 -8.47 4.39
CA LYS A 58 -4.75 -7.15 4.86
C LYS A 58 -4.28 -7.17 6.32
N VAL A 59 -5.03 -7.86 7.19
CA VAL A 59 -4.64 -8.02 8.61
C VAL A 59 -3.33 -8.81 8.73
N ALA A 60 -3.18 -9.91 7.99
CA ALA A 60 -1.95 -10.69 7.99
C ALA A 60 -0.75 -9.87 7.48
N SER A 61 -0.93 -9.08 6.42
CA SER A 61 0.08 -8.15 5.94
C SER A 61 0.46 -7.11 6.99
N MET A 62 -0.52 -6.54 7.71
CA MET A 62 -0.24 -5.59 8.79
C MET A 62 0.56 -6.19 9.94
N VAL A 63 0.21 -7.40 10.38
CA VAL A 63 0.97 -8.12 11.39
C VAL A 63 2.41 -8.35 10.92
N LEU A 64 2.59 -8.75 9.65
CA LEU A 64 3.91 -8.96 9.08
C LEU A 64 4.73 -7.67 9.02
N LEU A 65 4.16 -6.55 8.55
CA LEU A 65 4.86 -5.27 8.47
C LEU A 65 5.26 -4.77 9.86
N MET A 66 4.37 -4.89 10.85
CA MET A 66 4.62 -4.46 12.22
C MET A 66 5.68 -5.34 12.91
N PHE A 67 5.76 -6.63 12.57
CA PHE A 67 6.79 -7.54 13.07
C PHE A 67 8.21 -7.13 12.66
N PHE A 68 8.38 -6.51 11.49
CA PHE A 68 9.69 -6.05 11.03
C PHE A 68 10.21 -4.81 11.78
N ILE A 69 9.34 -4.04 12.46
CA ILE A 69 9.74 -2.86 13.25
C ILE A 69 10.73 -3.22 14.36
N PRO A 70 10.41 -4.12 15.32
CA PRO A 70 11.37 -4.52 16.35
C PRO A 70 12.51 -5.37 15.80
N LEU A 71 12.39 -5.93 14.59
CA LEU A 71 13.44 -6.74 13.96
C LEU A 71 14.55 -5.87 13.33
N ALA A 72 14.21 -4.69 12.82
CA ALA A 72 15.16 -3.85 12.09
C ALA A 72 16.42 -3.45 12.89
N PRO A 73 16.33 -3.08 14.18
CA PRO A 73 17.53 -2.77 14.99
C PRO A 73 18.48 -3.97 15.17
N LEU A 74 17.99 -5.21 15.00
CA LEU A 74 18.81 -6.42 15.12
C LEU A 74 19.69 -6.66 13.89
N ILE A 75 19.42 -5.99 12.77
CA ILE A 75 20.19 -6.13 11.54
C ILE A 75 21.37 -5.14 11.58
N PRO A 76 22.63 -5.63 11.54
CA PRO A 76 23.80 -4.80 11.66
C PRO A 76 23.99 -3.86 10.45
N GLY A 77 24.74 -2.77 10.66
CA GLY A 77 25.09 -1.83 9.59
C GLY A 77 23.94 -0.95 9.09
N GLY A 78 22.85 -0.83 9.85
CA GLY A 78 21.69 0.01 9.47
C GLY A 78 20.83 -0.57 8.35
N ALA A 79 21.15 -1.76 7.84
CA ALA A 79 20.43 -2.39 6.74
C ALA A 79 18.97 -2.74 7.09
N GLY A 80 18.64 -2.91 8.37
CA GLY A 80 17.26 -3.17 8.81
C GLY A 80 16.28 -2.04 8.49
N VAL A 81 16.72 -0.78 8.60
CA VAL A 81 15.90 0.39 8.22
C VAL A 81 15.65 0.39 6.71
N GLY A 82 16.68 0.09 5.91
CA GLY A 82 16.55 -0.04 4.46
C GLY A 82 15.57 -1.14 4.06
N LEU A 83 15.64 -2.30 4.74
CA LEU A 83 14.73 -3.43 4.53
C LEU A 83 13.27 -3.07 4.85
N ILE A 84 13.02 -2.37 5.96
CA ILE A 84 11.68 -1.84 6.28
C ILE A 84 11.18 -0.93 5.15
N TYR A 85 12.02 0.02 4.71
CA TYR A 85 11.61 0.98 3.68
C TYR A 85 11.23 0.29 2.37
N VAL A 86 12.03 -0.68 1.92
CA VAL A 86 11.76 -1.45 0.70
C VAL A 86 10.46 -2.25 0.84
N LEU A 87 10.25 -2.93 1.97
CA LEU A 87 9.03 -3.70 2.20
C LEU A 87 7.78 -2.80 2.25
N TYR A 88 7.87 -1.67 2.96
CA TYR A 88 6.73 -0.79 3.19
C TYR A 88 6.34 -0.05 1.91
N VAL A 89 7.32 0.52 1.20
CA VAL A 89 7.07 1.17 -0.10
C VAL A 89 6.57 0.14 -1.12
N GLY A 90 7.17 -1.05 -1.16
CA GLY A 90 6.72 -2.15 -2.03
C GLY A 90 5.26 -2.53 -1.77
N TYR A 91 4.88 -2.67 -0.50
CA TYR A 91 3.51 -2.98 -0.11
C TYR A 91 2.54 -1.83 -0.47
N LEU A 92 2.94 -0.58 -0.24
CA LEU A 92 2.15 0.59 -0.61
C LEU A 92 1.87 0.63 -2.12
N LEU A 93 2.87 0.34 -2.95
CA LEU A 93 2.70 0.25 -4.40
C LEU A 93 1.72 -0.86 -4.80
N MET A 94 1.74 -2.01 -4.11
CA MET A 94 0.77 -3.10 -4.35
C MET A 94 -0.66 -2.68 -3.99
N GLU A 95 -0.86 -1.97 -2.89
CA GLU A 95 -2.19 -1.44 -2.50
C GLU A 95 -2.68 -0.39 -3.48
N LEU A 96 -1.82 0.54 -3.91
CA LEU A 96 -2.16 1.53 -4.95
C LEU A 96 -2.59 0.85 -6.26
N LYS A 97 -1.86 -0.18 -6.69
CA LYS A 97 -2.24 -0.97 -7.87
C LYS A 97 -3.63 -1.61 -7.71
N SER A 98 -3.91 -2.19 -6.54
CA SER A 98 -5.21 -2.80 -6.23
C SER A 98 -6.36 -1.79 -6.30
N ILE A 99 -6.16 -0.57 -5.78
CA ILE A 99 -7.14 0.54 -5.87
C ILE A 99 -7.43 0.87 -7.34
N LEU A 100 -6.39 1.02 -8.17
CA LEU A 100 -6.54 1.34 -9.59
C LEU A 100 -7.30 0.23 -10.33
N GLU A 101 -7.02 -1.04 -10.04
CA GLU A 101 -7.76 -2.16 -10.60
C GLU A 101 -9.25 -2.11 -10.22
N ASN A 102 -9.59 -1.69 -8.99
CA ASN A 102 -10.98 -1.52 -8.57
C ASN A 102 -11.66 -0.36 -9.30
N TYR A 103 -10.98 0.78 -9.46
CA TYR A 103 -11.49 1.92 -10.22
C TYR A 103 -11.74 1.56 -11.68
N LYS A 104 -10.83 0.81 -12.30
CA LYS A 104 -11.01 0.30 -13.67
C LYS A 104 -12.24 -0.60 -13.80
N LYS A 105 -12.48 -1.49 -12.82
CA LYS A 105 -13.70 -2.32 -12.76
C LYS A 105 -14.99 -1.51 -12.62
N MET A 106 -14.90 -0.30 -12.06
CA MET A 106 -16.01 0.66 -11.95
C MET A 106 -16.19 1.53 -13.22
N GLY A 107 -15.29 1.42 -14.21
CA GLY A 107 -15.31 2.27 -15.41
C GLY A 107 -14.76 3.68 -15.18
N ILE A 108 -14.04 3.91 -14.07
CA ILE A 108 -13.33 5.17 -13.82
C ILE A 108 -12.03 5.14 -14.64
N GLY A 109 -11.79 6.19 -15.43
CA GLY A 109 -10.55 6.34 -16.21
C GLY A 109 -9.33 6.49 -15.30
N THR A 110 -8.44 5.49 -15.31
CA THR A 110 -7.20 5.46 -14.52
C THR A 110 -5.96 5.83 -15.32
N GLU A 111 -6.13 6.31 -16.56
CA GLU A 111 -5.05 6.51 -17.55
C GLU A 111 -3.92 7.40 -17.03
N LEU A 112 -4.25 8.55 -16.43
CA LEU A 112 -3.25 9.47 -15.85
C LEU A 112 -2.39 8.81 -14.76
N PHE A 113 -2.98 7.91 -13.98
CA PHE A 113 -2.29 7.22 -12.90
C PHE A 113 -1.52 6.00 -13.41
N GLU A 114 -2.07 5.28 -14.39
CA GLU A 114 -1.36 4.22 -15.11
C GLU A 114 -0.10 4.77 -15.79
N ASP A 115 -0.18 5.94 -16.40
CA ASP A 115 0.96 6.60 -17.05
C ASP A 115 1.99 7.10 -16.03
N PHE A 116 1.55 7.68 -14.90
CA PHE A 116 2.46 8.02 -13.80
C PHE A 116 3.25 6.81 -13.28
N ILE A 117 2.57 5.66 -13.07
CA ILE A 117 3.22 4.42 -12.64
C ILE A 117 4.18 3.89 -13.70
N LYS A 118 3.80 3.95 -14.99
CA LYS A 118 4.70 3.58 -16.10
C LYS A 118 5.93 4.47 -16.16
N SER A 119 5.80 5.79 -15.99
CA SER A 119 6.94 6.71 -15.98
C SER A 119 7.93 6.39 -14.85
N ILE A 120 7.44 6.04 -13.65
CA ILE A 120 8.30 5.60 -12.53
C ILE A 120 8.99 4.27 -12.85
N LYS A 121 8.32 3.37 -13.57
CA LYS A 121 8.89 2.07 -13.95
C LYS A 121 9.95 2.20 -15.05
N ASN A 122 9.67 3.01 -16.08
CA ASN A 122 10.56 3.18 -17.24
C ASN A 122 11.79 4.02 -16.90
N GLY A 123 11.70 4.96 -15.95
CA GLY A 123 12.89 5.66 -15.44
C GLY A 123 13.92 4.77 -14.73
N LYS A 124 13.65 3.47 -14.58
CA LYS A 124 14.60 2.45 -14.09
C LYS A 124 15.24 1.60 -15.21
N GLU A 125 14.79 1.73 -16.45
CA GLU A 125 15.33 0.97 -17.60
C GLU A 125 16.39 1.77 -18.39
N ASP A 126 16.56 3.06 -18.08
CA ASP A 126 17.50 3.99 -18.74
C ASP A 126 18.78 4.32 -17.91
N GLU A 127 19.06 3.57 -16.83
CA GLU A 127 20.33 3.58 -16.06
C GLU A 127 21.01 2.20 -16.11
#